data_AF-A0A937YDU7-F1
#
_entry.id   AF-A0A937YDU7-F1
#
_cell.length_a   1.000
_cell.length_b   1.000
_cell.length_c   1.000
_cell.angle_alpha   90.00
_cell.angle_beta   90.00
_cell.angle_gamma   90.00
#
_symmetry.space_group_name_H-M   'P 1'
#
loop_
_entity.id
_entity.type
_entity.pdbx_description
1 polymer ?
#
loop_
_entity_poly.entity_id
_entity_poly.type
_entity_poly.pdbx_seq_one_letter_code
_entity_poly.pdbx_strand_id
1 'polypeptide(L)' 'MEGIMDDDEARPPLPDWPPKSIDHLSLEALQAYRRALDAEIARVERTIESRGRHRSAADALFKR' A
#
# COMPACT_ATOMS: atom_id res chain seq x y z
N MET A 1 16.14 24.14 -9.48
CA MET A 1 16.21 22.73 -9.05
C MET A 1 14.98 22.52 -8.22
N GLU A 2 13.91 22.14 -8.90
CA GLU A 2 12.52 22.31 -8.47
C GLU A 2 12.07 21.15 -7.59
N GLY A 3 11.08 21.43 -6.74
CA GLY A 3 10.78 20.75 -5.49
C GLY A 3 10.62 19.24 -5.58
N ILE A 4 11.08 18.59 -4.50
CA ILE A 4 10.66 17.26 -4.09
C ILE A 4 9.14 17.36 -3.89
N MET A 5 8.36 17.01 -4.93
CA MET A 5 6.92 16.86 -4.82
C MET A 5 6.67 15.69 -3.89
N ASP A 6 6.51 16.02 -2.62
CA ASP A 6 6.01 15.09 -1.62
C ASP A 6 4.61 14.67 -2.10
N ASP A 7 4.50 13.36 -2.25
CA ASP A 7 3.46 12.58 -2.91
C ASP A 7 2.16 12.60 -2.08
N ASP A 8 1.68 13.81 -1.76
CA ASP A 8 0.44 14.05 -1.02
C ASP A 8 -0.75 14.12 -2.00
N GLU A 9 -0.69 13.27 -3.04
CA GLU A 9 -1.87 12.89 -3.81
C GLU A 9 -2.89 12.35 -2.81
N ALA A 10 -4.11 12.92 -2.83
CA ALA A 10 -5.19 12.56 -1.92
C ALA A 10 -5.33 11.04 -1.88
N ARG A 11 -4.88 10.44 -0.76
CA ARG A 11 -4.81 8.99 -0.63
C ARG A 11 -6.24 8.48 -0.61
N PRO A 12 -6.64 7.55 -1.49
CA PRO A 12 -7.95 6.94 -1.39
C PRO A 12 -8.12 6.38 0.03
N PRO A 13 -9.29 6.58 0.64
CA PRO A 13 -9.53 6.16 2.02
C PRO A 13 -9.19 4.67 2.14
N LEU A 14 -8.53 4.31 3.24
CA LEU A 14 -8.30 2.91 3.57
C LEU A 14 -9.66 2.20 3.49
N PRO A 15 -9.73 1.00 2.87
CA PRO A 15 -10.96 0.24 2.90
C PRO A 15 -11.39 0.08 4.36
N ASP A 16 -12.67 0.33 4.64
CA ASP A 16 -13.22 0.21 5.99
C ASP A 16 -12.85 -1.16 6.54
N TRP A 17 -11.96 -1.17 7.53
CA TRP A 17 -11.62 -2.36 8.28
C TRP A 17 -12.64 -2.46 9.41
N PRO A 18 -13.39 -3.57 9.52
CA PRO A 18 -12.98 -4.95 9.22
C PRO A 18 -13.22 -5.45 7.78
N PRO A 19 -12.55 -6.54 7.36
CA PRO A 19 -12.82 -7.20 6.08
C PRO A 19 -14.30 -7.49 5.88
N LYS A 20 -14.80 -7.32 4.65
CA LYS A 20 -16.19 -7.66 4.31
C LYS A 20 -16.42 -9.15 4.61
N SER A 21 -17.59 -9.48 5.17
CA SER A 21 -18.00 -10.89 5.26
C SER A 21 -18.12 -11.48 3.86
N ILE A 22 -17.45 -12.61 3.64
CA ILE A 22 -17.38 -13.29 2.34
C ILE A 22 -18.44 -14.38 2.18
N ASP A 23 -19.06 -14.82 3.28
CA ASP A 23 -19.93 -16.00 3.33
C ASP A 23 -21.21 -15.86 2.49
N HIS A 24 -21.59 -14.63 2.15
CA HIS A 24 -22.80 -14.32 1.39
C HIS A 24 -22.52 -13.74 0.00
N LEU A 25 -21.25 -13.63 -0.41
CA LEU A 25 -20.88 -13.03 -1.68
C LEU A 25 -21.02 -14.02 -2.83
N SER A 26 -21.51 -13.54 -3.98
CA SER A 26 -21.48 -14.31 -5.23
C SER A 26 -20.04 -14.52 -5.71
N LEU A 27 -19.83 -15.49 -6.61
CA LEU A 27 -18.52 -15.73 -7.21
C LEU A 27 -17.92 -14.46 -7.86
N GLU A 28 -18.74 -13.69 -8.57
CA GLU A 28 -18.33 -12.43 -9.19
C GLU A 28 -17.92 -11.39 -8.14
N ALA A 29 -18.69 -11.28 -7.05
CA ALA A 29 -18.36 -10.39 -5.95
C ALA A 29 -17.08 -10.81 -5.22
N LEU A 30 -16.83 -12.10 -5.05
CA LEU A 30 -15.58 -12.64 -4.50
C LEU A 30 -14.38 -12.33 -5.41
N GLN A 31 -14.54 -12.46 -6.74
CA GLN A 31 -13.49 -12.12 -7.69
C GLN A 31 -13.17 -10.62 -7.67
N ALA A 32 -14.19 -9.76 -7.59
CA ALA A 32 -14.01 -8.33 -7.45
C ALA A 32 -13.32 -7.97 -6.12
N TYR A 33 -13.74 -8.59 -5.03
CA TYR A 33 -13.15 -8.39 -3.70
C TYR A 33 -11.67 -8.82 -3.68
N ARG A 34 -11.34 -9.97 -4.27
CA ARG A 34 -9.96 -10.45 -4.43
C ARG A 34 -9.11 -9.43 -5.20
N ARG A 35 -9.59 -8.91 -6.34
CA ARG A 35 -8.85 -7.91 -7.12
C ARG A 35 -8.57 -6.63 -6.33
N ALA A 36 -9.52 -6.20 -5.50
CA ALA A 36 -9.33 -5.04 -4.63
C ALA A 36 -8.27 -5.31 -3.55
N LEU A 37 -8.28 -6.50 -2.93
CA LEU A 37 -7.27 -6.90 -1.96
C LEU A 37 -5.87 -7.02 -2.58
N ASP A 38 -5.75 -7.63 -3.77
CA ASP A 38 -4.48 -7.74 -4.50
C ASP A 38 -3.88 -6.36 -4.80
N ALA A 39 -4.71 -5.38 -5.17
CA ALA A 39 -4.27 -4.01 -5.40
C ALA A 39 -3.76 -3.33 -4.12
N GLU A 40 -4.42 -3.57 -2.98
CA GLU A 40 -3.96 -3.03 -1.70
C GLU A 40 -2.66 -3.71 -1.24
N ILE A 41 -2.49 -5.02 -1.45
CA ILE A 41 -1.23 -5.73 -1.20
C ILE A 41 -0.10 -5.08 -2.00
N ALA A 42 -0.28 -4.88 -3.30
CA ALA A 42 0.73 -4.25 -4.16
C ALA A 42 1.06 -2.81 -3.72
N ARG A 43 0.09 -2.07 -3.17
CA ARG A 43 0.31 -0.75 -2.58
C ARG A 43 1.16 -0.83 -1.29
N VAL A 44 0.80 -1.74 -0.39
CA VAL A 44 1.54 -1.95 0.86
C VAL A 44 2.98 -2.35 0.56
N GLU A 45 3.19 -3.28 -0.39
CA GLU A 45 4.52 -3.71 -0.81
C GLU A 45 5.36 -2.56 -1.37
N ARG A 46 4.82 -1.73 -2.27
CA ARG A 46 5.52 -0.54 -2.78
C ARG A 46 5.88 0.45 -1.68
N THR A 47 4.98 0.63 -0.70
CA THR A 47 5.22 1.50 0.45
C THR A 47 6.34 0.94 1.34
N ILE A 48 6.34 -0.37 1.58
CA ILE A 48 7.40 -1.06 2.31
C ILE A 48 8.73 -0.91 1.59
N GLU A 49 8.75 -1.12 0.28
CA GLU A 49 9.98 -1.00 -0.53
C GLU A 49 10.55 0.42 -0.46
N SER A 50 9.70 1.43 -0.68
CA SER A 50 10.07 2.85 -0.57
C SER A 50 10.68 3.18 0.80
N ARG A 51 10.00 2.79 1.88
CA ARG A 51 10.48 2.99 3.26
C ARG A 51 11.72 2.16 3.60
N GLY A 52 11.84 0.96 3.05
CA GLY A 52 12.98 0.07 3.22
C GLY A 52 14.25 0.63 2.59
N ARG A 53 14.16 1.23 1.39
CA ARG A 53 15.28 1.92 0.74
C ARG A 53 15.77 3.11 1.58
N HIS A 54 14.85 3.86 2.20
CA HIS A 54 15.21 4.97 3.08
C HIS A 54 15.94 4.49 4.33
N ARG A 55 15.49 3.36 4.92
CA ARG A 55 16.15 2.77 6.08
C ARG A 55 17.56 2.26 5.76
N SER A 56 17.74 1.56 4.64
CA SER A 56 19.06 1.08 4.21
C SER A 56 20.04 2.23 3.92
N ALA A 57 19.56 3.33 3.34
CA ALA A 57 20.37 4.54 3.13
C ALA A 57 20.77 5.22 4.45
N ALA A 58 19.85 5.29 5.42
CA ALA A 58 20.14 5.79 6.76
C ALA A 58 21.15 4.89 7.50
N ASP A 59 20.94 3.58 7.50
CA ASP A 59 21.84 2.61 8.17
C ASP A 59 23.26 2.65 7.60
N ALA A 60 23.43 2.93 6.29
CA ALA A 60 24.74 3.11 5.66
C ALA A 60 25.43 4.43 6.02
N LEU A 61 24.66 5.48 6.32
CA LEU A 61 25.16 6.81 6.70
C LEU A 61 25.58 6.87 8.18
N PHE A 62 24.85 6.18 9.07
CA PHE A 62 25.07 6.22 10.52
C PHE A 62 26.01 5.11 11.07
N LYS A 63 26.43 4.13 10.27
CA LYS A 63 27.43 3.10 10.66
C LYS A 63 28.87 3.44 10.24
N ARG A 64 29.14 4.70 9.86
CA ARG A 64 30.50 5.22 9.70
C ARG A 64 30.96 5.93 10.97
#